data_AF-A0A9E4ZQH1-F1
#
_entry.id   AF-A0A9E4ZQH1-F1
#
_cell.length_a   1.000
_cell.length_b   1.000
_cell.length_c   1.000
_cell.angle_alpha   90.00
_cell.angle_beta   90.00
_cell.angle_gamma   90.00
#
_symmetry.space_group_name_H-M   'P 1'
#
loop_
_entity.id
_entity.type
_entity.pdbx_description
1 polymer ?
#
loop_
_entity_poly.entity_id
_entity_poly.type
_entity_poly.pdbx_seq_one_letter_code
_entity_poly.pdbx_strand_id
1 'polypeptide(L)'
;KFRLLVYTRDEVRRKRRIRVYFARATNLDLPKEEVLRLYNKVRGPIETSYRGIKAFLPFTSSTKFVFRVLVFVLAMVLYSLYTLFKGVMGREEFRLLLILLFSIDLFTENFPFKLIETLIYTIDLFSRR
;
A
#
# COMPACT_ATOMS: atom_id res chain seq x y z
N LYS A 1 3.31 -18.50 28.24
CA LYS A 1 3.46 -17.36 29.19
C LYS A 1 3.96 -16.16 28.41
N PHE A 2 3.33 -14.98 28.51
CA PHE A 2 3.79 -13.78 27.80
C PHE A 2 4.92 -13.08 28.57
N ARG A 3 5.93 -12.59 27.85
CA ARG A 3 7.04 -11.79 28.36
C ARG A 3 6.89 -10.36 27.87
N LEU A 4 7.03 -9.39 28.77
CA LEU A 4 7.03 -7.97 28.43
C LEU A 4 8.46 -7.49 28.19
N LEU A 5 8.72 -6.95 27.01
CA LEU A 5 9.99 -6.35 26.62
C LEU A 5 9.86 -4.84 26.61
N VAL A 6 10.60 -4.15 27.48
CA VAL A 6 10.60 -2.69 27.58
C VAL A 6 11.84 -2.12 26.89
N TYR A 7 11.65 -1.15 26.01
CA TYR A 7 12.72 -0.43 25.31
C TYR A 7 12.73 1.05 25.68
N THR A 8 13.94 1.57 25.83
CA THR A 8 14.21 2.99 26.06
C THR A 8 14.90 3.52 24.82
N ARG A 9 14.37 4.61 24.27
CA ARG A 9 15.02 5.35 23.19
C ARG A 9 15.10 6.81 23.60
N ASP A 10 16.29 7.37 23.54
CA ASP A 10 16.46 8.80 23.71
C ASP A 10 16.09 9.47 22.37
N GLU A 11 14.98 10.21 22.36
CA GLU A 11 14.60 11.05 21.23
C GLU A 11 15.01 12.49 21.49
N VAL A 12 15.66 13.11 20.50
CA VAL A 12 16.00 14.54 20.55
C VAL A 12 14.88 15.31 19.86
N ARG A 13 14.05 16.00 20.65
CA ARG A 13 13.05 16.94 20.13
C ARG A 13 13.38 18.35 20.62
N ARG A 14 13.52 19.30 19.68
CA ARG A 14 13.73 20.74 19.96
C ARG A 14 14.81 21.00 21.03
N LYS A 15 16.01 20.43 20.85
CA LYS A 15 17.18 20.55 21.75
C LYS A 15 17.03 19.93 23.15
N ARG A 16 15.94 19.24 23.50
CA ARG A 16 15.81 18.45 24.73
C ARG A 16 15.88 16.95 24.44
N ARG A 17 16.64 16.20 25.23
CA ARG A 17 16.65 14.72 25.22
C ARG A 17 15.44 14.24 26.04
N ILE A 18 14.52 13.54 25.39
CA ILE A 18 13.36 12.93 26.04
C ILE A 18 13.55 11.41 25.97
N ARG A 19 13.53 10.74 27.13
CA ARG A 19 13.49 9.28 27.20
C ARG A 19 12.09 8.80 26.83
N VAL A 20 11.97 8.11 25.70
CA VAL A 20 10.73 7.44 25.30
C VAL A 20 10.84 5.98 25.69
N TYR A 21 9.92 5.56 26.56
CA TYR A 21 9.73 4.17 26.91
C TYR A 21 8.69 3.57 26.01
N PHE A 22 8.90 2.31 25.70
CA PHE A 22 7.91 1.58 24.96
C PHE A 22 7.94 0.12 25.39
N ALA A 23 6.79 -0.55 25.36
CA ALA A 23 6.67 -1.92 25.79
C ALA A 23 6.05 -2.79 24.69
N ARG A 24 6.55 -4.00 24.51
CA ARG A 24 5.95 -5.02 23.64
C ARG A 24 5.81 -6.33 24.42
N ALA A 25 4.60 -6.88 24.41
CA ALA A 25 4.35 -8.22 24.92
C ALA A 25 4.62 -9.25 23.80
N THR A 26 5.36 -10.31 24.10
CA THR A 26 5.62 -11.39 23.16
C THR A 26 5.64 -12.74 23.88
N ASN A 27 5.25 -13.80 23.18
CA ASN A 27 5.42 -15.18 23.61
C ASN A 27 6.68 -15.84 23.01
N LEU A 28 7.45 -15.10 22.20
CA LEU A 28 8.64 -15.61 21.52
C LEU A 28 9.82 -15.69 22.48
N ASP A 29 10.53 -16.80 22.44
CA ASP A 29 11.78 -16.97 23.18
C ASP A 29 12.98 -16.50 22.35
N LEU A 30 12.88 -15.27 21.86
CA LEU A 30 13.94 -14.60 21.10
C LEU A 30 14.52 -13.45 21.93
N PRO A 31 15.80 -13.09 21.74
CA PRO A 31 16.37 -11.93 22.39
C PRO A 31 15.62 -10.65 21.96
N LYS A 32 15.64 -9.66 22.84
CA LYS A 32 14.89 -8.41 22.70
C LYS A 32 15.08 -7.73 21.35
N GLU A 33 16.32 -7.70 20.84
CA GLU A 33 16.66 -7.07 19.57
C GLU A 33 16.06 -7.79 18.37
N GLU A 34 16.07 -9.12 18.38
CA GLU A 34 15.49 -9.93 17.30
C GLU A 34 13.97 -9.78 17.26
N VAL A 35 13.30 -9.74 18.42
CA VAL A 35 11.86 -9.46 18.48
C VAL A 35 11.54 -8.09 17.88
N LEU A 36 12.36 -7.07 18.18
CA LEU A 36 12.20 -5.72 17.61
C LEU A 36 12.40 -5.73 16.10
N ARG A 37 13.47 -6.38 15.62
CA ARG A 37 13.77 -6.50 14.19
C ARG A 37 12.65 -7.22 13.45
N LEU A 38 12.18 -8.35 13.98
CA LEU A 38 11.08 -9.12 13.42
C LEU A 38 9.79 -8.30 13.37
N TYR A 39 9.43 -7.65 14.47
CA TYR A 39 8.24 -6.82 14.54
C TYR A 39 8.27 -5.69 13.50
N ASN A 40 9.39 -4.97 13.41
CA ASN A 40 9.53 -3.88 12.43
C ASN A 40 9.56 -4.40 10.99
N LYS A 41 10.20 -5.55 10.74
CA LYS A 41 10.25 -6.20 9.43
C LYS A 41 8.87 -6.59 8.92
N VAL A 42 7.96 -7.02 9.79
CA VAL A 42 6.59 -7.39 9.42
C VAL A 42 5.67 -6.16 9.37
N ARG A 43 5.72 -5.31 10.40
CA ARG A 43 4.84 -4.14 10.52
C ARG A 43 5.07 -3.08 9.44
N GLY A 44 6.34 -2.79 9.12
CA GLY A 44 6.69 -1.73 8.19
C GLY A 44 6.08 -1.92 6.79
N PRO A 45 6.26 -3.10 6.16
CA PRO A 45 5.61 -3.44 4.91
C PRO A 45 4.08 -3.35 4.98
N ILE A 46 3.45 -3.89 6.03
CA ILE A 46 1.99 -3.86 6.19
C ILE A 46 1.47 -2.42 6.25
N GLU A 47 2.08 -1.56 7.07
CA GLU A 47 1.69 -0.14 7.14
C GLU A 47 1.92 0.59 5.82
N THR A 48 3.01 0.28 5.13
CA THR A 48 3.33 0.89 3.83
C THR A 48 2.32 0.49 2.77
N SER A 49 1.96 -0.80 2.71
CA SER A 49 0.92 -1.32 1.82
C SER A 49 -0.43 -0.70 2.14
N TYR A 50 -0.80 -0.59 3.42
CA TYR A 50 -2.04 0.07 3.83
C TYR A 50 -2.10 1.54 3.40
N ARG A 51 -1.01 2.30 3.56
CA ARG A 51 -0.91 3.68 3.05
C ARG A 51 -1.05 3.73 1.51
N GLY A 52 -0.52 2.73 0.81
CA GLY A 52 -0.66 2.58 -0.63
C GLY A 52 -2.12 2.36 -1.04
N ILE A 53 -2.79 1.38 -0.43
CA ILE A 53 -4.21 1.06 -0.66
C ILE A 53 -5.09 2.27 -0.37
N LYS A 54 -4.80 3.02 0.70
CA LYS A 54 -5.54 4.24 1.06
C LYS A 54 -5.57 5.30 -0.05
N ALA A 55 -4.56 5.35 -0.92
CA ALA A 55 -4.55 6.28 -2.05
C ALA A 55 -5.60 5.92 -3.13
N PHE A 56 -6.03 4.65 -3.19
CA PHE A 56 -7.02 4.15 -4.15
C PHE A 56 -8.45 4.09 -3.57
N LEU A 57 -8.59 4.32 -2.26
CA LEU A 57 -9.89 4.33 -1.59
C LEU A 57 -10.67 5.60 -1.98
N PRO A 58 -11.84 5.49 -2.64
CA PRO A 58 -12.70 6.63 -2.85
C PRO A 58 -13.29 7.10 -1.52
N PHE A 59 -13.60 8.40 -1.44
CA PHE A 59 -14.37 8.91 -0.30
C PHE A 59 -15.80 8.38 -0.37
N THR A 60 -16.26 7.71 0.69
CA THR A 60 -17.62 7.19 0.76
C THR A 60 -18.32 7.70 2.01
N SER A 61 -19.52 8.26 1.88
CA SER A 61 -20.39 8.65 2.99
C SER A 61 -21.30 7.51 3.48
N SER A 62 -21.32 6.37 2.77
CA SER A 62 -22.20 5.25 3.08
C SER A 62 -21.88 4.62 4.44
N THR A 63 -22.91 4.42 5.26
CA THR A 63 -22.81 3.80 6.58
C THR A 63 -22.85 2.28 6.53
N LYS A 64 -23.24 1.69 5.39
CA LYS A 64 -23.39 0.23 5.22
C LYS A 64 -22.03 -0.46 5.24
N PHE A 65 -21.84 -1.42 6.16
CA PHE A 65 -20.61 -2.19 6.30
C PHE A 65 -20.22 -2.93 5.01
N VAL A 66 -21.19 -3.61 4.38
CA VAL A 66 -20.98 -4.37 3.13
C VAL A 66 -20.39 -3.49 2.03
N PHE A 67 -20.90 -2.27 1.89
CA PHE A 67 -20.41 -1.32 0.90
C PHE A 67 -18.97 -0.87 1.21
N ARG A 68 -18.66 -0.58 2.48
CA ARG A 68 -17.29 -0.22 2.89
C ARG A 68 -16.29 -1.36 2.64
N VAL A 69 -16.69 -2.61 2.90
CA VAL A 69 -15.86 -3.78 2.62
C VAL A 69 -15.65 -3.95 1.13
N LEU A 70 -16.70 -3.83 0.31
CA LEU A 70 -16.60 -3.93 -1.14
C LEU A 70 -15.60 -2.91 -1.71
N VAL A 71 -15.74 -1.64 -1.33
CA VAL A 71 -14.85 -0.56 -1.77
C VAL A 71 -13.42 -0.80 -1.29
N PHE A 72 -13.24 -1.30 -0.07
CA PHE A 72 -11.92 -1.65 0.45
C PHE A 72 -11.27 -2.79 -0.34
N VAL A 73 -12.01 -3.86 -0.64
CA VAL A 73 -11.54 -4.99 -1.47
C VAL A 73 -11.17 -4.51 -2.87
N LEU A 74 -11.99 -3.65 -3.48
CA LEU A 74 -11.68 -3.06 -4.78
C LEU A 74 -10.35 -2.27 -4.74
N ALA A 75 -10.16 -1.42 -3.72
CA ALA A 75 -8.92 -0.68 -3.54
C ALA A 75 -7.70 -1.59 -3.35
N MET A 76 -7.85 -2.74 -2.68
CA MET A 76 -6.78 -3.74 -2.55
C MET A 76 -6.43 -4.38 -3.90
N VAL A 77 -7.42 -4.70 -4.73
CA VAL A 77 -7.20 -5.26 -6.07
C VAL A 77 -6.45 -4.24 -6.94
N LEU A 78 -6.90 -2.98 -6.94
CA LEU A 78 -6.25 -1.90 -7.69
C LEU A 78 -4.81 -1.63 -7.22
N TYR A 79 -4.58 -1.66 -5.92
CA TYR A 79 -3.22 -1.54 -5.37
C TYR A 79 -2.34 -2.72 -5.79
N SER A 80 -2.87 -3.94 -5.76
CA SER A 80 -2.14 -5.15 -6.18
C SER A 80 -1.76 -5.06 -7.65
N LEU A 81 -2.68 -4.59 -8.51
CA LEU A 81 -2.38 -4.30 -9.91
C LEU A 81 -1.28 -3.24 -10.05
N TYR A 82 -1.36 -2.13 -9.31
CA TYR A 82 -0.31 -1.11 -9.29
C TYR A 82 1.05 -1.67 -8.87
N THR A 83 1.10 -2.65 -7.95
CA THR A 83 2.39 -3.22 -7.52
C THR A 83 3.14 -3.93 -8.64
N LEU A 84 2.46 -4.44 -9.68
CA LEU A 84 3.10 -5.02 -10.86
C LEU A 84 3.79 -3.97 -11.73
N PHE A 85 3.23 -2.75 -11.78
CA PHE A 85 3.78 -1.62 -12.53
C PHE A 85 4.74 -0.75 -11.70
N LYS A 86 5.00 -1.15 -10.45
CA LYS A 86 5.84 -0.40 -9.53
C LYS A 86 7.29 -0.41 -10.01
N GLY A 87 7.70 0.68 -10.63
CA GLY A 87 9.04 0.86 -11.23
C GLY A 87 8.98 1.45 -12.63
N VAL A 88 7.86 1.26 -13.33
CA VAL A 88 7.60 1.82 -14.67
C VAL A 88 6.84 3.14 -14.57
N MET A 89 5.90 3.24 -13.62
CA MET A 89 4.94 4.34 -13.55
C MET A 89 4.70 4.87 -12.14
N GLY A 90 4.51 6.19 -12.03
CA GLY A 90 4.11 6.85 -10.80
C GLY A 90 2.71 6.43 -10.34
N ARG A 91 2.43 6.59 -9.04
CA ARG A 91 1.10 6.24 -8.49
C ARG A 91 -0.03 7.09 -9.08
N GLU A 92 0.19 8.40 -9.22
CA GLU A 92 -0.83 9.30 -9.75
C GLU A 92 -1.06 9.08 -11.24
N GLU A 93 -0.01 8.81 -12.01
CA GLU A 93 -0.11 8.42 -13.43
C GLU A 93 -0.94 7.15 -13.60
N PHE A 94 -0.69 6.13 -12.77
CA PHE A 94 -1.48 4.90 -12.77
C PHE A 94 -2.95 5.17 -12.42
N ARG A 95 -3.23 6.07 -11.47
CA ARG A 95 -4.60 6.46 -11.13
C ARG A 95 -5.31 7.18 -12.28
N LEU A 96 -4.62 8.07 -12.98
CA LEU A 96 -5.18 8.78 -14.14
C LEU A 96 -5.47 7.82 -15.29
N LEU A 97 -4.57 6.89 -15.59
CA LEU A 97 -4.80 5.85 -16.58
C LEU A 97 -5.97 4.95 -16.21
N LEU A 98 -6.10 4.59 -14.94
CA LEU A 98 -7.24 3.82 -14.45
C LEU A 98 -8.56 4.56 -14.66
N ILE A 99 -8.61 5.86 -14.34
CA ILE A 99 -9.80 6.70 -14.57
C ILE A 99 -10.10 6.79 -16.07
N LEU A 100 -9.09 7.00 -16.91
CA LEU A 100 -9.24 7.05 -18.36
C LEU A 100 -9.78 5.73 -18.91
N LEU A 101 -9.23 4.59 -18.46
CA LEU A 101 -9.66 3.25 -18.85
C LEU A 101 -11.14 3.02 -18.52
N PHE A 102 -11.54 3.24 -17.26
CA PHE A 102 -12.94 3.05 -16.85
C PHE A 102 -13.90 4.07 -17.50
N SER A 103 -13.41 5.27 -17.83
CA SER A 103 -14.23 6.29 -18.50
C SER A 103 -14.44 5.95 -19.98
N ILE A 104 -13.46 5.32 -20.65
CA ILE A 104 -13.57 4.90 -22.05
C ILE A 104 -14.47 3.66 -22.21
N ASP A 105 -14.36 2.68 -21.30
CA ASP A 105 -15.22 1.48 -21.30
C ASP A 105 -16.70 1.83 -21.08
N LEU A 106 -17.01 2.85 -20.27
CA LEU A 106 -18.39 3.30 -20.04
C LEU A 106 -19.01 3.97 -21.29
N PHE A 107 -18.18 4.46 -22.22
CA PHE A 107 -18.61 5.24 -23.37
C PHE A 107 -18.63 4.47 -24.69
N THR A 108 -18.09 3.24 -24.76
CA THR A 108 -17.91 2.58 -26.06
C THR A 108 -17.95 1.05 -25.97
N GLU A 109 -18.98 0.43 -26.55
CA GLU A 109 -19.13 -1.04 -26.65
C GLU A 109 -18.06 -1.75 -27.51
N ASN A 110 -17.11 -1.04 -28.16
CA ASN A 110 -16.21 -1.64 -29.17
C ASN A 110 -14.72 -1.24 -29.09
N PHE A 111 -14.23 -0.62 -28.02
CA PHE A 111 -12.85 -0.09 -27.98
C PHE A 111 -11.72 -0.94 -27.32
N PRO A 112 -11.96 -2.06 -26.59
CA PRO A 112 -10.90 -2.63 -25.74
C PRO A 112 -9.70 -3.21 -26.51
N PHE A 113 -9.90 -3.66 -27.75
CA PHE A 113 -8.83 -4.30 -28.55
C PHE A 113 -7.72 -3.33 -28.99
N LYS A 114 -8.07 -2.10 -29.39
CA LYS A 114 -7.10 -1.12 -29.89
C LYS A 114 -6.21 -0.55 -28.78
N LEU A 115 -6.74 -0.52 -27.55
CA LEU A 115 -6.03 -0.05 -26.35
C LEU A 115 -5.09 -1.12 -25.79
N ILE A 116 -5.47 -2.40 -25.82
CA ILE A 116 -4.57 -3.52 -25.50
C ILE A 116 -3.37 -3.52 -26.45
N GLU A 117 -3.61 -3.34 -27.74
CA GLU A 117 -2.55 -3.26 -28.75
C GLU A 117 -1.61 -2.05 -28.49
N THR A 118 -2.18 -0.88 -28.18
CA THR A 118 -1.39 0.32 -27.87
C THR A 118 -0.59 0.19 -26.58
N LEU A 119 -1.15 -0.46 -25.56
CA LEU A 119 -0.47 -0.78 -24.29
C LEU A 119 0.64 -1.80 -24.49
N ILE A 120 0.43 -2.84 -25.31
CA ILE A 120 1.48 -3.81 -25.67
C ILE A 120 2.61 -3.10 -26.42
N TYR A 121 2.29 -2.22 -27.37
CA TYR A 121 3.30 -1.46 -28.12
C TYR A 121 4.07 -0.48 -27.26
N THR A 122 3.40 0.21 -26.31
CA THR A 122 4.10 1.10 -25.38
C THR A 122 4.96 0.32 -24.40
N ILE A 123 4.50 -0.83 -23.89
CA ILE A 123 5.30 -1.71 -23.03
C ILE A 123 6.51 -2.30 -23.79
N ASP A 124 6.33 -2.75 -25.05
CA ASP A 124 7.43 -3.26 -25.90
C ASP A 124 8.49 -2.17 -26.16
N LEU A 125 8.06 -0.92 -26.35
CA LEU A 125 8.95 0.23 -26.55
C LEU A 125 9.84 0.50 -25.32
N PHE A 126 9.31 0.31 -24.11
CA PHE A 126 10.08 0.44 -22.86
C PHE A 126 10.92 -0.80 -22.53
N SER A 127 10.66 -1.95 -23.17
CA SER A 127 11.39 -3.20 -22.94
C SER A 127 12.62 -3.40 -23.86
N ARG A 128 12.82 -2.53 -24.86
CA ARG A 128 13.94 -2.56 -25.82
C ARG A 128 15.12 -1.62 -25.49
N ARG A 129 15.15 -1.04 -24.28
CA ARG A 129 16.28 -0.29 -23.72
C ARG A 129 16.91 -1.07 -22.58
#